data_AF-A0A139CKR0-F1
#
_entry.id   AF-A0A139CKR0-F1
#
_cell.length_a   1.000
_cell.length_b   1.000
_cell.length_c   1.000
_cell.angle_alpha   90.00
_cell.angle_beta   90.00
_cell.angle_gamma   90.00
#
_symmetry.space_group_name_H-M   'P 1'
#
loop_
_entity.id
_entity.type
_entity.pdbx_description
1 polymer ?
#
loop_
_entity_poly.entity_id
_entity_poly.type
_entity_poly.pdbx_seq_one_letter_code
_entity_poly.pdbx_strand_id
1 'polypeptide(L)' 'MGKVATRFKRRLKMRTTHLENLINDVQTPAEPEYIQDLEEKYMDLVNIYYDFDTWVPDALTEIEENIFSLSARIEELKEA' A
#
# COMPACT_ATOMS: atom_id res chain seq x y z
N MET A 1 22.11 -5.17 4.04
CA MET A 1 21.20 -5.22 2.87
C MET A 1 21.96 -4.87 1.59
N GLY A 2 21.81 -5.65 0.53
CA GLY A 2 22.43 -5.35 -0.77
C GLY A 2 21.81 -4.12 -1.45
N LYS A 3 22.53 -3.49 -2.39
CA LYS A 3 22.07 -2.28 -3.12
C LYS A 3 20.69 -2.45 -3.78
N VAL A 4 20.35 -3.66 -4.22
CA VAL A 4 19.05 -3.98 -4.83
C VAL A 4 17.93 -3.94 -3.80
N ALA A 5 18.11 -4.58 -2.64
CA ALA A 5 17.14 -4.58 -1.53
C ALA A 5 16.83 -3.16 -1.04
N THR A 6 17.86 -2.31 -0.91
CA THR A 6 17.67 -0.89 -0.52
C THR A 6 16.86 -0.11 -1.56
N ARG A 7 17.13 -0.31 -2.85
CA ARG A 7 16.37 0.34 -3.94
C ARG A 7 14.93 -0.12 -3.95
N PHE A 8 14.69 -1.41 -3.73
CA PHE A 8 13.35 -1.96 -3.66
C PHE A 8 12.58 -1.40 -2.47
N LYS A 9 13.15 -1.47 -1.25
CA LYS A 9 12.54 -0.90 -0.04
C LYS A 9 12.13 0.57 -0.24
N ARG A 10 12.98 1.37 -0.90
CA ARG A 10 12.65 2.76 -1.24
C ARG A 10 11.48 2.86 -2.22
N ARG A 11 11.43 2.02 -3.26
CA ARG A 11 10.32 2.00 -4.23
C ARG A 11 9.00 1.58 -3.58
N LEU A 12 9.04 0.55 -2.72
CA LEU A 12 7.87 0.10 -1.99
C LEU A 12 7.34 1.23 -1.10
N LYS A 13 8.20 1.86 -0.29
CA LYS A 13 7.83 3.02 0.53
C LYS A 13 7.20 4.15 -0.29
N MET A 14 7.76 4.50 -1.45
CA MET A 14 7.17 5.51 -2.33
C MET A 14 5.78 5.13 -2.85
N ARG A 15 5.55 3.85 -3.19
CA ARG A 15 4.23 3.37 -3.63
C ARG A 15 3.22 3.37 -2.49
N THR A 16 3.62 2.93 -1.29
CA THR A 16 2.77 2.99 -0.09
C THR A 16 2.35 4.43 0.20
N THR A 17 3.28 5.37 0.25
CA THR A 17 2.97 6.80 0.47
C THR A 17 2.11 7.38 -0.65
N HIS A 18 2.31 6.96 -1.90
CA HIS A 18 1.46 7.42 -2.99
C HIS A 18 0.01 6.95 -2.82
N LEU A 19 -0.21 5.68 -2.49
CA LEU A 19 -1.54 5.14 -2.24
C LEU A 19 -2.19 5.82 -1.02
N GLU A 20 -1.41 6.04 0.05
CA GLU A 20 -1.86 6.78 1.23
C GLU A 20 -2.37 8.18 0.88
N ASN A 21 -1.67 8.90 0.00
CA ASN A 21 -2.10 10.22 -0.46
C ASN A 21 -3.37 10.15 -1.31
N LEU A 22 -3.50 9.15 -2.20
CA LEU A 22 -4.75 8.95 -2.96
C LEU A 22 -5.94 8.72 -2.02
N ILE A 23 -5.75 7.91 -0.97
CA ILE A 23 -6.77 7.67 0.05
C ILE A 23 -7.09 8.97 0.82
N ASN A 24 -6.10 9.82 1.12
CA ASN A 24 -6.31 11.12 1.78
C ASN A 24 -7.08 12.13 0.92
N ASP A 25 -6.92 12.06 -0.41
CA ASP A 25 -7.50 13.02 -1.35
C ASP A 25 -8.94 12.69 -1.74
N VAL A 26 -9.48 11.55 -1.30
CA VAL A 26 -10.87 11.13 -1.58
C VAL A 26 -11.87 12.07 -0.93
N GLN A 27 -12.83 12.55 -1.72
CA GLN A 27 -14.00 13.24 -1.19
C GLN A 27 -15.08 12.22 -0.81
N THR A 28 -15.69 12.39 0.37
CA THR A 28 -16.77 11.53 0.86
C THR A 28 -18.15 12.14 0.57
N PRO A 29 -19.14 11.36 0.09
CA PRO A 29 -19.07 9.93 -0.20
C PRO A 29 -18.24 9.65 -1.46
N ALA A 30 -17.42 8.60 -1.40
CA ALA A 30 -16.54 8.22 -2.50
C ALA A 30 -17.33 7.48 -3.60
N GLU A 31 -17.01 7.74 -4.87
CA GLU A 31 -17.59 6.98 -5.97
C GLU A 31 -17.10 5.52 -5.92
N PRO A 32 -17.98 4.51 -6.15
CA PRO A 32 -17.60 3.10 -6.11
C PRO A 32 -16.42 2.76 -7.04
N GLU A 33 -16.35 3.39 -8.21
CA GLU A 33 -15.25 3.22 -9.17
C GLU A 33 -13.91 3.69 -8.58
N TYR A 34 -13.92 4.75 -7.78
CA TYR A 34 -12.72 5.25 -7.12
C TYR A 34 -12.25 4.30 -6.03
N ILE A 35 -13.19 3.77 -5.23
CA ILE A 35 -12.90 2.76 -4.21
C ILE A 35 -12.30 1.51 -4.87
N GLN A 36 -12.89 1.03 -5.97
CA GLN A 36 -12.37 -0.12 -6.70
C GLN A 36 -10.93 0.12 -7.19
N ASP A 37 -10.62 1.30 -7.73
CA ASP A 37 -9.25 1.65 -8.14
C ASP A 37 -8.27 1.64 -6.95
N LEU A 38 -8.70 2.10 -5.77
CA LEU A 38 -7.89 2.01 -4.55
C LEU A 38 -7.64 0.55 -4.12
N GLU A 39 -8.66 -0.30 -4.16
CA GLU A 39 -8.55 -1.73 -3.84
C GLU A 39 -7.59 -2.45 -4.80
N GLU A 40 -7.68 -2.17 -6.11
CA GLU A 40 -6.78 -2.74 -7.12
C GLU A 40 -5.33 -2.31 -6.87
N LYS A 41 -5.08 -1.02 -6.62
CA LYS A 41 -3.73 -0.51 -6.29
C LYS A 41 -3.21 -1.09 -4.98
N TYR A 42 -4.08 -1.30 -4.00
CA TYR A 42 -3.73 -1.92 -2.74
C TYR A 42 -3.30 -3.38 -2.93
N MET A 43 -4.07 -4.16 -3.69
CA MET A 43 -3.74 -5.55 -4.00
C MET A 43 -2.41 -5.67 -4.75
N ASP A 44 -2.17 -4.79 -5.73
CA ASP A 44 -0.88 -4.71 -6.42
C ASP A 44 0.28 -4.42 -5.46
N LEU A 45 0.08 -3.50 -4.51
CA LEU A 45 1.08 -3.16 -3.50
C LEU A 45 1.39 -4.33 -2.57
N VAL A 46 0.36 -5.06 -2.13
CA VAL A 46 0.47 -6.25 -1.28
C VAL A 46 1.19 -7.38 -2.01
N ASN A 47 0.88 -7.62 -3.28
CA ASN A 47 1.57 -8.63 -4.09
C ASN A 47 3.07 -8.33 -4.18
N ILE A 48 3.44 -7.07 -4.47
CA ILE A 48 4.83 -6.63 -4.53
C ILE A 48 5.54 -6.78 -3.16
N TYR A 49 4.83 -6.50 -2.07
CA TYR A 49 5.35 -6.69 -0.72
C TYR A 49 5.69 -8.17 -0.46
N TYR A 50 4.75 -9.08 -0.70
CA TYR A 50 4.96 -10.51 -0.45
C TYR A 50 6.04 -11.13 -1.34
N ASP A 51 6.13 -10.72 -2.61
CA ASP A 51 7.21 -11.14 -3.51
C ASP A 51 8.59 -10.84 -2.92
N PHE A 52 8.72 -9.70 -2.23
CA PHE A 52 9.98 -9.28 -1.64
C PHE A 52 10.23 -9.82 -0.24
N ASP A 53 9.21 -9.89 0.60
CA ASP A 53 9.33 -10.44 1.95
C ASP A 53 9.80 -11.90 1.89
N THR A 54 9.30 -12.65 0.91
CA THR A 54 9.78 -14.01 0.59
C THR A 54 11.29 -14.05 0.27
N TRP A 55 11.85 -12.99 -0.31
CA TRP A 55 13.27 -12.89 -0.67
C TRP A 55 14.16 -12.37 0.47
N VAL A 56 13.64 -11.45 1.30
CA VAL A 56 14.38 -10.84 2.41
C VAL A 56 13.44 -10.64 3.60
N PRO A 57 13.22 -11.71 4.40
CA PRO A 57 12.34 -11.65 5.57
C PRO A 57 12.79 -10.57 6.57
N ASP A 58 11.84 -10.04 7.33
CA ASP A 58 12.03 -9.06 8.41
C ASP A 58 12.63 -7.69 7.98
N ALA A 59 12.92 -7.48 6.70
CA ALA A 59 13.51 -6.24 6.20
C ALA A 59 12.52 -5.07 6.12
N LEU A 60 11.23 -5.37 6.17
CA LEU A 60 10.14 -4.49 5.77
C LEU A 60 9.08 -4.22 6.85
N THR A 61 9.25 -4.65 8.11
CA THR A 61 8.23 -4.54 9.17
C THR A 61 7.60 -3.14 9.31
N GLU A 62 8.39 -2.06 9.25
CA GLU A 62 7.86 -0.68 9.27
C GLU A 62 6.91 -0.37 8.09
N ILE A 63 7.23 -0.90 6.90
CA ILE A 63 6.44 -0.67 5.69
C ILE A 63 5.22 -1.61 5.67
N GLU A 64 5.35 -2.80 6.21
CA GLU A 64 4.27 -3.78 6.37
C GLU A 64 3.11 -3.21 7.19
N GLU A 65 3.39 -2.66 8.37
CA GLU A 65 2.38 -2.03 9.23
C GLU A 65 1.62 -0.93 8.47
N ASN A 66 2.36 -0.08 7.73
CA ASN A 66 1.75 0.97 6.93
C ASN A 66 0.88 0.39 5.81
N ILE A 67 1.35 -0.62 5.07
CA ILE A 67 0.57 -1.25 3.99
C ILE A 67 -0.74 -1.79 4.57
N PHE A 68 -0.70 -2.57 5.66
CA PHE A 68 -1.92 -3.14 6.22
C PHE A 68 -2.85 -2.10 6.85
N SER A 69 -2.34 -0.96 7.32
CA SER A 69 -3.22 0.13 7.75
C SER A 69 -4.06 0.71 6.60
N LEU A 70 -3.59 0.65 5.35
CA LEU A 70 -4.31 1.21 4.21
C LEU A 70 -5.59 0.43 3.89
N SER A 71 -5.66 -0.88 4.16
CA SER A 71 -6.88 -1.66 3.92
C SER A 71 -8.02 -1.19 4.81
N ALA A 72 -7.75 -0.92 6.08
CA ALA A 72 -8.76 -0.40 7.02
C ALA A 72 -9.31 0.94 6.53
N ARG A 73 -8.43 1.81 6.03
CA ARG A 73 -8.83 3.13 5.51
C ARG A 73 -9.66 3.05 4.23
N ILE A 74 -9.37 2.09 3.35
CA ILE A 74 -10.21 1.84 2.16
C ILE A 74 -11.59 1.31 2.58
N GLU A 75 -11.65 0.46 3.60
CA GLU A 75 -12.93 -0.04 4.13
C GLU A 75 -13.75 1.09 4.77
N GLU A 76 -13.13 2.00 5.52
CA GLU A 76 -13.79 3.20 6.06
C GLU A 76 -14.42 4.05 4.94
N LEU A 77 -13.76 4.18 3.78
CA LEU A 77 -14.31 4.90 2.62
C LEU A 77 -15.51 4.19 1.98
N LYS A 78 -15.65 2.87 2.14
CA LYS A 78 -16.79 2.08 1.64
C LYS A 78 -18.04 2.22 2.50
N GLU A 79 -17.84 2.40 3.80
CA GLU A 79 -18.92 2.47 4.78
C GLU A 79 -19.42 3.90 5.02
N ALA A 80 -18.67 4.93 4.59
CA ALA A 80 -18.96 6.36 4.77
C ALA A 80 -20.04 6.92 3.82
#